data_AF-A0A934N703-F1
#
_entry.id   AF-A0A934N703-F1
#
_cell.length_a   1.000
_cell.length_b   1.000
_cell.length_c   1.000
_cell.angle_alpha   90.00
_cell.angle_beta   90.00
_cell.angle_gamma   90.00
#
_symmetry.space_group_name_H-M   'P 1'
#
loop_
_entity.id
_entity.type
_entity.pdbx_description
1 polymer ?
#
loop_
_entity_poly.entity_id
_entity_poly.type
_entity_poly.pdbx_seq_one_letter_code
_entity_poly.pdbx_strand_id
1 'polypeptide(L)'
;MEGRSLGAAGSRVIGLLALALVCALAGCGAPSSPTPTPPKPTLSPSALATNYRYLNPALYPDRDTPIGQASAQLQAVWTPYDVTVIPGRHLLDSMRSPPQVLNMTNGKLSDADAEALAWAEYRENAFLGWLESNVQPRLNDHLRVHGLFNGVIGNAVRAGQAVTDPACGLYAAQIAVIPVDQTVVAFEAGKGYSVTSQFALVDRYKAPCAVVTAAGPLFTAASDVVIIETGAIQHDDVLGDLFFAQSGRDCESGSAISACGSV
;
A
#
# COMPACT_ATOMS: atom_id res chain seq x y z
N MET A 1 -34.96 -7.04 11.76
CA MET A 1 -35.65 -5.88 12.36
C MET A 1 -35.55 -6.02 13.86
N GLU A 2 -34.66 -5.26 14.49
CA GLU A 2 -34.75 -4.82 15.89
C GLU A 2 -33.54 -3.91 16.12
N GLY A 3 -33.81 -2.62 16.24
CA GLY A 3 -32.81 -1.62 16.57
C GLY A 3 -32.57 -1.58 18.07
N ARG A 4 -31.32 -1.32 18.46
CA ARG A 4 -31.02 -0.76 19.78
C ARG A 4 -29.99 0.36 19.67
N SER A 5 -30.53 1.54 19.92
CA SER A 5 -29.88 2.78 20.31
C SER A 5 -29.27 2.63 21.70
N LEU A 6 -28.04 3.12 21.87
CA LEU A 6 -27.40 3.57 23.10
C LEU A 6 -26.73 4.90 22.69
N GLY A 7 -27.03 6.08 23.23
CA GLY A 7 -27.37 6.40 24.61
C GLY A 7 -26.21 7.25 25.15
N ALA A 8 -26.38 8.58 25.07
CA ALA A 8 -25.37 9.60 25.34
C ALA A 8 -25.07 9.84 26.83
N ALA A 9 -23.84 10.28 27.12
CA ALA A 9 -23.46 11.17 28.22
C ALA A 9 -22.23 11.96 27.72
N GLY A 10 -22.10 13.28 27.79
CA GLY A 10 -22.73 14.25 28.67
C GLY A 10 -21.64 14.96 29.49
N SER A 11 -21.04 16.02 28.95
CA SER A 11 -20.42 17.09 29.76
C SER A 11 -20.28 18.38 28.95
N ARG A 12 -20.96 19.42 29.43
CA ARG A 12 -20.89 20.82 29.00
C ARG A 12 -20.24 21.62 30.13
N VAL A 13 -19.30 22.51 29.82
CA VAL A 13 -19.00 23.78 30.53
C VAL A 13 -18.40 24.72 29.48
N ILE A 14 -19.14 25.68 28.90
CA ILE A 14 -19.30 27.11 29.27
C ILE A 14 -17.98 27.91 29.31
N GLY A 15 -17.90 28.92 28.43
CA GLY A 15 -16.95 30.03 28.51
C GLY A 15 -17.20 31.06 27.39
N LEU A 16 -18.12 32.00 27.62
CA LEU A 16 -18.38 33.17 26.77
C LEU A 16 -17.34 34.29 27.00
N LEU A 17 -17.08 35.02 25.92
CA LEU A 17 -16.67 36.44 25.77
C LEU A 17 -15.38 36.96 26.44
N ALA A 18 -14.49 37.49 25.58
CA ALA A 18 -13.89 38.80 25.80
C ALA A 18 -13.66 39.53 24.46
N LEU A 19 -14.11 40.78 24.44
CA LEU A 19 -13.98 41.78 23.39
C LEU A 19 -12.66 42.58 23.57
N ALA A 20 -12.27 43.31 22.51
CA ALA A 20 -11.19 44.32 22.41
C ALA A 20 -9.77 43.75 22.23
N LEU A 21 -8.88 44.34 21.43
CA LEU A 21 -8.63 45.75 21.17
C LEU A 21 -7.91 45.91 19.81
N VAL A 22 -8.32 46.90 19.02
CA VAL A 22 -7.63 47.35 17.80
C VAL A 22 -6.41 48.18 18.22
N CYS A 23 -5.22 47.77 17.79
CA CYS A 23 -4.03 48.63 17.74
C CYS A 23 -3.50 48.65 16.30
N ALA A 24 -3.75 49.76 15.60
CA ALA A 24 -3.07 50.10 14.36
C ALA A 24 -1.72 50.73 14.72
N LEU A 25 -0.62 50.15 14.26
CA LEU A 25 0.70 50.78 14.23
C LEU A 25 1.42 50.43 12.92
N ALA A 26 1.82 51.51 12.26
CA ALA A 26 2.67 51.70 11.09
C ALA A 26 3.62 50.56 10.67
N GLY A 27 3.50 50.22 9.38
CA GLY A 27 4.57 50.13 8.39
C GLY A 27 5.97 49.67 8.81
N CYS A 28 6.28 48.43 8.46
CA CYS A 28 7.54 48.05 7.83
C CYS A 28 7.19 47.13 6.66
N GLY A 29 7.49 47.55 5.43
CA GLY A 29 7.36 46.71 4.24
C GLY A 29 8.32 45.54 4.38
N ALA A 30 7.79 44.40 4.86
CA ALA A 30 8.49 43.14 4.82
C ALA A 30 8.72 42.79 3.34
N PRO A 31 9.94 42.42 2.92
CA PRO A 31 10.13 41.88 1.58
C PRO A 31 9.20 40.68 1.46
N SER A 32 8.36 40.70 0.43
CA SER A 32 7.53 39.56 0.06
C SER A 32 8.47 38.36 -0.11
N SER A 33 8.51 37.50 0.90
CA SER A 33 9.22 36.23 0.80
C SER A 33 8.71 35.56 -0.47
N PRO A 34 9.58 35.14 -1.40
CA PRO A 34 9.14 34.41 -2.56
C PRO A 34 8.35 33.22 -2.05
N THR A 35 7.08 33.12 -2.44
CA THR A 35 6.26 31.95 -2.18
C THR A 35 7.09 30.76 -2.67
N PRO A 36 7.47 29.81 -1.80
CA PRO A 36 8.28 28.68 -2.24
C PRO A 36 7.48 27.94 -3.32
N THR A 37 7.97 28.02 -4.55
CA THR A 37 7.40 27.26 -5.67
C THR A 37 7.45 25.79 -5.26
N PRO A 38 6.32 25.06 -5.31
CA PRO A 38 6.35 23.63 -5.03
C PRO A 38 7.39 22.99 -5.94
N PRO A 39 8.28 22.15 -5.41
CA PRO A 39 9.22 21.39 -6.22
C PRO A 39 8.45 20.58 -7.25
N LYS A 40 8.91 20.63 -8.51
CA LYS A 40 8.30 19.87 -9.60
C LYS A 40 8.57 18.38 -9.38
N PRO A 41 7.57 17.49 -9.50
CA PRO A 41 7.78 16.05 -9.46
C PRO A 41 8.85 15.64 -10.48
N THR A 42 9.78 14.80 -10.04
CA THR A 42 10.73 14.13 -10.93
C THR A 42 10.21 12.75 -11.29
N LEU A 43 10.65 12.27 -12.44
CA LEU A 43 10.27 10.99 -13.00
C LEU A 43 11.45 10.03 -12.82
N SER A 44 11.24 8.94 -12.09
CA SER A 44 12.31 7.95 -11.90
C SER A 44 12.67 7.22 -13.20
N PRO A 45 13.93 6.79 -13.38
CA PRO A 45 14.27 5.78 -14.39
C PRO A 45 13.55 4.45 -14.09
N SER A 46 13.56 3.49 -15.03
CA SER A 46 12.93 2.16 -14.85
C SER A 46 13.97 1.03 -14.94
N ALA A 47 15.16 1.24 -14.38
CA ALA A 47 16.34 0.41 -14.66
C ALA A 47 16.51 -0.80 -13.71
N LEU A 48 15.68 -0.92 -12.66
CA LEU A 48 15.91 -1.88 -11.57
C LEU A 48 15.31 -3.29 -11.80
N ALA A 49 14.58 -3.50 -12.89
CA ALA A 49 13.72 -4.68 -13.11
C ALA A 49 14.36 -6.05 -12.86
N THR A 50 15.64 -6.25 -13.20
CA THR A 50 16.30 -7.56 -13.05
C THR A 50 16.60 -7.91 -11.60
N ASN A 51 16.88 -6.92 -10.74
CA ASN A 51 17.27 -7.15 -9.35
C ASN A 51 16.05 -7.46 -8.46
N TYR A 52 14.86 -7.08 -8.91
CA TYR A 52 13.59 -7.27 -8.18
C TYR A 52 12.80 -8.51 -8.62
N ARG A 53 13.33 -9.36 -9.51
CA ARG A 53 12.70 -10.65 -9.83
C ARG A 53 13.02 -11.69 -8.77
N TYR A 54 14.25 -12.20 -8.72
CA TYR A 54 14.65 -13.18 -7.70
C TYR A 54 15.92 -12.72 -6.98
N LEU A 55 15.97 -12.91 -5.67
CA LEU A 55 17.27 -12.92 -4.96
C LEU A 55 18.09 -14.15 -5.39
N ASN A 56 17.44 -15.31 -5.36
CA ASN A 56 18.03 -16.57 -5.77
C ASN A 56 16.97 -17.49 -6.44
N PRO A 57 17.04 -17.68 -7.77
CA PRO A 57 16.10 -18.54 -8.47
C PRO A 57 16.05 -19.99 -7.97
N ALA A 58 17.11 -20.48 -7.31
CA ALA A 58 17.15 -21.83 -6.74
C ALA A 58 16.24 -22.02 -5.51
N LEU A 59 15.75 -20.93 -4.93
CA LEU A 59 14.77 -20.97 -3.84
C LEU A 59 13.34 -21.19 -4.34
N TYR A 60 13.13 -21.31 -5.66
CA TYR A 60 11.81 -21.45 -6.28
C TYR A 60 11.79 -22.65 -7.23
N PRO A 61 10.79 -23.54 -7.16
CA PRO A 61 10.58 -24.58 -8.17
C PRO A 61 10.15 -23.98 -9.52
N ASP A 62 10.23 -24.75 -10.61
CA ASP A 62 9.84 -24.27 -11.94
C ASP A 62 8.34 -23.92 -12.04
N ARG A 63 7.51 -24.61 -11.27
CA ARG A 63 6.05 -24.45 -11.20
C ARG A 63 5.61 -24.54 -9.76
N ASP A 64 4.39 -24.06 -9.48
CA ASP A 64 3.76 -24.23 -8.17
C ASP A 64 3.81 -25.71 -7.76
N THR A 65 4.40 -25.96 -6.58
CA THR A 65 4.72 -27.32 -6.15
C THR A 65 4.23 -27.53 -4.73
N PRO A 66 3.34 -28.51 -4.46
CA PRO A 66 2.93 -28.85 -3.10
C PRO A 66 4.17 -29.08 -2.21
N ILE A 67 4.17 -28.55 -0.99
CA ILE A 67 5.36 -28.57 -0.13
C ILE A 67 5.88 -30.00 0.09
N GLY A 68 4.99 -30.97 0.27
CA GLY A 68 5.35 -32.39 0.43
C GLY A 68 5.93 -33.07 -0.82
N GLN A 69 5.89 -32.43 -1.99
CA GLN A 69 6.46 -32.92 -3.25
C GLN A 69 7.74 -32.16 -3.65
N ALA A 70 8.10 -31.10 -2.93
CA ALA A 70 9.30 -30.31 -3.19
C ALA A 70 10.56 -31.04 -2.71
N SER A 71 11.73 -30.59 -3.17
CA SER A 71 13.01 -31.09 -2.63
C SER A 71 13.16 -30.74 -1.16
N ALA A 72 13.97 -31.50 -0.42
CA ALA A 72 14.21 -31.24 1.01
C ALA A 72 14.73 -29.81 1.28
N GLN A 73 15.54 -29.27 0.35
CA GLN A 73 16.02 -27.89 0.42
C GLN A 73 14.87 -26.88 0.31
N LEU A 74 13.98 -27.03 -0.68
CA LEU A 74 12.84 -26.14 -0.86
C LEU A 74 11.85 -26.26 0.30
N GLN A 75 11.62 -27.46 0.82
CA GLN A 75 10.81 -27.66 2.03
C GLN A 75 11.38 -26.88 3.21
N ALA A 76 12.68 -26.99 3.47
CA ALA A 76 13.33 -26.29 4.57
C ALA A 76 13.21 -24.76 4.44
N VAL A 77 13.34 -24.23 3.21
CA VAL A 77 13.22 -22.80 2.92
C VAL A 77 11.79 -22.28 3.11
N TRP A 78 10.78 -23.03 2.67
CA TRP A 78 9.39 -22.54 2.62
C TRP A 78 8.51 -22.92 3.80
N THR A 79 8.93 -23.90 4.62
CA THR A 79 8.19 -24.27 5.84
C THR A 79 7.95 -23.08 6.80
N PRO A 80 8.91 -22.16 7.04
CA PRO A 80 8.69 -21.00 7.90
C PRO A 80 7.58 -20.04 7.44
N TYR A 81 7.19 -20.09 6.16
CA TYR A 81 6.14 -19.25 5.58
C TYR A 81 4.75 -19.89 5.68
N ASP A 82 4.64 -21.06 6.33
CA ASP A 82 3.40 -21.79 6.58
C ASP A 82 2.55 -22.04 5.31
N VAL A 83 3.24 -22.26 4.18
CA VAL A 83 2.60 -22.57 2.89
C VAL A 83 2.38 -24.07 2.70
N THR A 84 1.32 -24.42 2.00
CA THR A 84 1.03 -25.79 1.54
C THR A 84 1.50 -26.05 0.10
N VAL A 85 1.67 -24.98 -0.67
CA VAL A 85 2.22 -24.97 -2.04
C VAL A 85 3.36 -23.95 -2.06
N ILE A 86 4.46 -24.27 -2.71
CA ILE A 86 5.58 -23.34 -2.92
C ILE A 86 5.36 -22.61 -4.25
N PRO A 87 5.44 -21.27 -4.31
CA PRO A 87 5.29 -20.53 -5.55
C PRO A 87 6.38 -20.92 -6.55
N GLY A 88 5.99 -21.19 -7.79
CA GLY A 88 6.92 -21.42 -8.88
C GLY A 88 7.55 -20.13 -9.37
N ARG A 89 8.69 -20.24 -10.06
CA ARG A 89 9.38 -19.10 -10.68
C ARG A 89 8.46 -18.22 -11.53
N HIS A 90 7.54 -18.84 -12.28
CA HIS A 90 6.60 -18.11 -13.13
C HIS A 90 5.85 -16.95 -12.44
N LEU A 91 5.67 -16.98 -11.12
CA LEU A 91 5.14 -15.86 -10.34
C LEU A 91 5.91 -14.55 -10.60
N LEU A 92 7.23 -14.58 -10.41
CA LEU A 92 8.09 -13.40 -10.53
C LEU A 92 8.58 -13.19 -11.98
N ASP A 93 8.52 -14.23 -12.82
CA ASP A 93 8.70 -14.06 -14.28
C ASP A 93 7.56 -13.25 -14.92
N SER A 94 6.34 -13.41 -14.40
CA SER A 94 5.14 -12.72 -14.90
C SER A 94 4.83 -11.40 -14.18
N MET A 95 5.56 -11.06 -13.13
CA MET A 95 5.44 -9.79 -12.42
C MET A 95 5.61 -8.61 -13.38
N ARG A 96 4.67 -7.66 -13.31
CA ARG A 96 4.71 -6.44 -14.12
C ARG A 96 5.81 -5.52 -13.63
N SER A 97 6.34 -4.69 -14.52
CA SER A 97 7.13 -3.54 -14.10
C SER A 97 6.19 -2.45 -13.55
N PRO A 98 6.56 -1.75 -12.47
CA PRO A 98 5.84 -0.57 -12.04
C PRO A 98 5.84 0.51 -13.13
N PRO A 99 4.82 1.38 -13.18
CA PRO A 99 4.85 2.57 -14.00
C PRO A 99 5.98 3.48 -13.54
N GLN A 100 6.24 4.52 -14.33
CA GLN A 100 7.19 5.55 -13.92
C GLN A 100 6.72 6.23 -12.63
N VAL A 101 7.58 6.18 -11.61
CA VAL A 101 7.27 6.72 -10.28
C VAL A 101 7.39 8.24 -10.30
N LEU A 102 6.36 8.91 -9.76
CA LEU A 102 6.38 10.33 -9.47
C LEU A 102 7.02 10.56 -8.10
N ASN A 103 8.29 10.98 -8.07
CA ASN A 103 8.96 11.31 -6.83
C ASN A 103 8.56 12.72 -6.37
N MET A 104 7.65 12.78 -5.40
CA MET A 104 7.12 14.02 -4.82
C MET A 104 7.73 14.32 -3.44
N THR A 105 8.86 13.69 -3.11
CA THR A 105 9.52 13.81 -1.80
C THR A 105 10.32 15.08 -1.60
N ASN A 106 10.40 15.96 -2.61
CA ASN A 106 11.23 17.16 -2.61
C ASN A 106 12.71 16.85 -2.33
N GLY A 107 13.24 15.80 -2.96
CA GLY A 107 14.64 15.40 -2.81
C GLY A 107 15.00 14.70 -1.50
N LYS A 108 14.01 14.37 -0.65
CA LYS A 108 14.25 13.52 0.54
C LYS A 108 14.57 12.07 0.17
N LEU A 109 14.05 11.59 -0.96
CA LEU A 109 14.48 10.36 -1.60
C LEU A 109 15.13 10.66 -2.95
N SER A 110 16.14 9.87 -3.30
CA SER A 110 16.61 9.81 -4.68
C SER A 110 15.52 9.16 -5.56
N ASP A 111 15.55 9.44 -6.86
CA ASP A 111 14.63 8.82 -7.82
C ASP A 111 14.77 7.29 -7.83
N ALA A 112 15.98 6.77 -7.57
CA ALA A 112 16.24 5.34 -7.47
C ALA A 112 15.60 4.71 -6.21
N ASP A 113 15.64 5.41 -5.07
CA ASP A 113 14.99 4.93 -3.84
C ASP A 113 13.46 4.99 -3.95
N ALA A 114 12.92 6.00 -4.65
CA ALA A 114 11.50 6.06 -4.98
C ALA A 114 11.07 4.91 -5.91
N GLU A 115 11.90 4.58 -6.91
CA GLU A 115 11.67 3.42 -7.79
C GLU A 115 11.74 2.09 -7.01
N ALA A 116 12.67 1.97 -6.05
CA ALA A 116 12.82 0.80 -5.19
C ALA A 116 11.55 0.50 -4.39
N LEU A 117 10.88 1.53 -3.84
CA LEU A 117 9.61 1.36 -3.13
C LEU A 117 8.53 0.77 -4.03
N ALA A 118 8.39 1.29 -5.26
CA ALA A 118 7.40 0.80 -6.22
C ALA A 118 7.67 -0.65 -6.68
N TRP A 119 8.93 -1.02 -6.87
CA TRP A 119 9.28 -2.41 -7.19
C TRP A 119 9.00 -3.36 -6.02
N ALA A 120 9.29 -2.93 -4.80
CA ALA A 120 9.01 -3.70 -3.58
C ALA A 120 7.50 -3.91 -3.39
N GLU A 121 6.68 -2.90 -3.68
CA GLU A 121 5.21 -2.98 -3.70
C GLU A 121 4.69 -3.94 -4.76
N TYR A 122 5.25 -3.91 -5.98
CA TYR A 122 4.82 -4.81 -7.05
C TYR A 122 5.16 -6.26 -6.78
N ARG A 123 6.30 -6.50 -6.13
CA ARG A 123 6.67 -7.83 -5.68
C ARG A 123 5.74 -8.32 -4.58
N GLU A 124 5.42 -7.47 -3.61
CA GLU A 124 4.45 -7.78 -2.57
C GLU A 124 3.08 -8.15 -3.18
N ASN A 125 2.56 -7.33 -4.10
CA ASN A 125 1.30 -7.59 -4.78
C ASN A 125 1.31 -8.85 -5.65
N ALA A 126 2.46 -9.21 -6.24
CA ALA A 126 2.60 -10.48 -6.94
C ALA A 126 2.39 -11.65 -5.97
N PHE A 127 3.06 -11.64 -4.81
CA PHE A 127 2.88 -12.66 -3.78
C PHE A 127 1.47 -12.65 -3.19
N LEU A 128 0.85 -11.47 -3.02
CA LEU A 128 -0.53 -11.35 -2.59
C LEU A 128 -1.49 -12.04 -3.57
N GLY A 129 -1.49 -11.65 -4.84
CA GLY A 129 -2.37 -12.25 -5.83
C GLY A 129 -2.17 -13.77 -5.95
N TRP A 130 -0.93 -14.24 -5.78
CA TRP A 130 -0.61 -15.67 -5.76
C TRP A 130 -1.14 -16.38 -4.51
N LEU A 131 -0.96 -15.83 -3.30
CA LEU A 131 -1.44 -16.45 -2.06
C LEU A 131 -2.96 -16.51 -2.03
N GLU A 132 -3.61 -15.50 -2.59
CA GLU A 132 -5.07 -15.38 -2.65
C GLU A 132 -5.67 -16.40 -3.63
N SER A 133 -5.05 -16.58 -4.79
CA SER A 133 -5.47 -17.58 -5.78
C SER A 133 -5.15 -19.02 -5.37
N ASN A 134 -4.10 -19.23 -4.58
CA ASN A 134 -3.67 -20.55 -4.11
C ASN A 134 -4.10 -20.86 -2.67
N VAL A 135 -4.89 -20.00 -2.03
CA VAL A 135 -5.43 -20.21 -0.68
C VAL A 135 -4.32 -20.45 0.36
N GLN A 136 -3.37 -19.51 0.45
CA GLN A 136 -2.22 -19.56 1.37
C GLN A 136 -2.30 -18.45 2.45
N PRO A 137 -3.34 -18.42 3.31
CA PRO A 137 -3.63 -17.28 4.18
C PRO A 137 -2.53 -16.95 5.19
N ARG A 138 -1.65 -17.90 5.52
CA ARG A 138 -0.54 -17.70 6.48
C ARG A 138 0.64 -16.93 5.88
N LEU A 139 0.86 -17.04 4.57
CA LEU A 139 1.93 -16.29 3.89
C LEU A 139 1.76 -14.77 4.07
N ASN A 140 0.51 -14.30 4.21
CA ASN A 140 0.22 -12.89 4.41
C ASN A 140 0.96 -12.28 5.62
N ASP A 141 1.17 -13.03 6.70
CA ASP A 141 1.84 -12.52 7.91
C ASP A 141 3.31 -12.11 7.64
N HIS A 142 3.88 -12.54 6.50
CA HIS A 142 5.21 -12.17 6.02
C HIS A 142 5.22 -11.01 5.02
N LEU A 143 4.05 -10.62 4.48
CA LEU A 143 3.95 -9.62 3.42
C LEU A 143 3.54 -8.25 3.95
N ARG A 144 2.63 -8.21 4.93
CA ARG A 144 2.02 -6.98 5.44
C ARG A 144 1.56 -7.13 6.88
N VAL A 145 1.24 -6.02 7.54
CA VAL A 145 0.66 -6.11 8.90
C VAL A 145 -0.65 -6.89 8.89
N HIS A 146 -0.83 -7.77 9.87
CA HIS A 146 -1.97 -8.67 9.97
C HIS A 146 -3.34 -7.99 9.80
N GLY A 147 -3.46 -6.75 10.28
CA GLY A 147 -4.70 -5.96 10.19
C GLY A 147 -5.18 -5.67 8.76
N LEU A 148 -4.29 -5.62 7.78
CA LEU A 148 -4.65 -5.31 6.38
C LEU A 148 -5.29 -6.49 5.65
N PHE A 149 -5.05 -7.72 6.11
CA PHE A 149 -5.65 -8.92 5.53
C PHE A 149 -6.98 -9.32 6.17
N ASN A 150 -7.54 -8.48 7.04
CA ASN A 150 -8.81 -8.75 7.73
C ASN A 150 -10.06 -8.26 6.97
N GLY A 151 -9.88 -7.76 5.74
CA GLY A 151 -10.97 -7.37 4.83
C GLY A 151 -11.70 -8.55 4.16
N VAL A 152 -12.62 -8.23 3.25
CA VAL A 152 -13.48 -9.22 2.55
C VAL A 152 -12.68 -10.25 1.77
N ILE A 153 -11.57 -9.84 1.13
CA ILE A 153 -10.69 -10.73 0.36
C ILE A 153 -9.98 -11.72 1.29
N GLY A 154 -9.25 -11.23 2.29
CA GLY A 154 -8.56 -12.13 3.23
C GLY A 154 -9.50 -13.02 4.04
N ASN A 155 -10.74 -12.59 4.31
CA ASN A 155 -11.78 -13.45 4.90
C ASN A 155 -12.18 -14.59 3.96
N ALA A 156 -12.32 -14.33 2.65
CA ALA A 156 -12.60 -15.36 1.66
C ALA A 156 -11.46 -16.39 1.59
N VAL A 157 -10.20 -15.92 1.55
CA VAL A 157 -9.02 -16.80 1.53
C VAL A 157 -8.93 -17.65 2.80
N ARG A 158 -9.13 -17.07 3.99
CA ARG A 158 -9.21 -17.83 5.25
C ARG A 158 -10.36 -18.83 5.29
N ALA A 159 -11.45 -18.55 4.58
CA ALA A 159 -12.57 -19.48 4.40
C ALA A 159 -12.30 -20.56 3.34
N GLY A 160 -11.10 -20.63 2.78
CA GLY A 160 -10.71 -21.64 1.79
C GLY A 160 -11.10 -21.30 0.36
N GLN A 161 -11.52 -20.06 0.08
CA GLN A 161 -11.93 -19.64 -1.25
C GLN A 161 -10.75 -19.09 -2.03
N ALA A 162 -10.49 -19.66 -3.20
CA ALA A 162 -9.56 -19.07 -4.16
C ALA A 162 -10.13 -17.75 -4.67
N VAL A 163 -9.31 -16.71 -4.62
CA VAL A 163 -9.64 -15.37 -5.11
C VAL A 163 -8.86 -15.13 -6.39
N THR A 164 -9.55 -14.64 -7.42
CA THR A 164 -8.93 -14.14 -8.64
C THR A 164 -8.88 -12.63 -8.55
N ASP A 165 -7.68 -12.10 -8.32
CA ASP A 165 -7.41 -10.67 -8.42
C ASP A 165 -6.83 -10.36 -9.82
N PRO A 166 -7.60 -9.67 -10.70
CA PRO A 166 -7.08 -9.26 -11.98
C PRO A 166 -5.97 -8.21 -11.81
N ALA A 167 -5.11 -8.08 -12.82
CA ALA A 167 -4.00 -7.14 -12.73
C ALA A 167 -4.39 -5.66 -12.55
N CYS A 168 -5.67 -5.28 -12.77
CA CYS A 168 -6.17 -3.94 -12.45
C CYS A 168 -6.38 -3.68 -10.95
N GLY A 169 -6.49 -4.74 -10.13
CA GLY A 169 -6.63 -4.69 -8.67
C GLY A 169 -5.29 -4.91 -7.96
N LEU A 170 -4.38 -5.68 -8.55
CA LEU A 170 -3.04 -5.93 -8.00
C LEU A 170 -2.00 -4.85 -8.33
N TYR A 171 -2.08 -4.22 -9.51
CA TYR A 171 -1.01 -3.34 -9.98
C TYR A 171 -1.57 -1.96 -10.34
N ALA A 172 -1.03 -0.94 -9.68
CA ALA A 172 -1.38 0.44 -9.95
C ALA A 172 -1.07 0.83 -11.42
N ALA A 173 -1.86 1.73 -11.98
CA ALA A 173 -1.55 2.36 -13.26
C ALA A 173 -0.59 3.55 -13.09
N GLN A 174 -0.57 4.17 -11.91
CA GLN A 174 0.31 5.29 -11.56
C GLN A 174 0.69 5.20 -10.08
N ILE A 175 1.92 5.60 -9.77
CA ILE A 175 2.48 5.58 -8.41
C ILE A 175 3.17 6.92 -8.16
N ALA A 176 2.88 7.54 -7.02
CA ALA A 176 3.66 8.64 -6.49
C ALA A 176 4.23 8.29 -5.11
N VAL A 177 5.42 8.81 -4.81
CA VAL A 177 6.03 8.71 -3.48
C VAL A 177 6.00 10.07 -2.82
N ILE A 178 5.35 10.17 -1.66
CA ILE A 178 5.21 11.41 -0.89
C ILE A 178 5.87 11.26 0.49
N PRO A 179 6.33 12.36 1.11
CA PRO A 179 6.73 12.30 2.50
C PRO A 179 5.51 12.12 3.39
N VAL A 180 5.64 11.32 4.45
CA VAL A 180 4.64 11.26 5.52
C VAL A 180 4.77 12.53 6.35
N ASP A 181 3.80 13.43 6.18
CA ASP A 181 3.66 14.64 6.97
C ASP A 181 2.47 14.52 7.95
N GLN A 182 2.19 15.61 8.67
CA GLN A 182 1.10 15.61 9.64
C GLN A 182 -0.29 15.36 9.01
N THR A 183 -0.46 15.68 7.73
CA THR A 183 -1.71 15.45 7.00
C THR A 183 -1.91 13.96 6.76
N VAL A 184 -0.88 13.25 6.31
CA VAL A 184 -0.90 11.79 6.15
C VAL A 184 -1.08 11.10 7.49
N VAL A 185 -0.35 11.53 8.52
CA VAL A 185 -0.50 10.98 9.89
C VAL A 185 -1.93 11.18 10.41
N ALA A 186 -2.52 12.36 10.25
CA ALA A 186 -3.88 12.64 10.71
C ALA A 186 -4.93 11.83 9.93
N PHE A 187 -4.73 11.68 8.62
CA PHE A 187 -5.60 10.87 7.77
C PHE A 187 -5.62 9.41 8.23
N GLU A 188 -4.45 8.80 8.41
CA GLU A 188 -4.31 7.40 8.84
C GLU A 188 -4.79 7.17 10.29
N ALA A 189 -4.49 8.11 11.19
CA ALA A 189 -4.99 8.08 12.56
C ALA A 189 -6.52 8.15 12.62
N GLY A 190 -7.15 8.95 11.74
CA GLY A 190 -8.60 9.00 11.58
C GLY A 190 -9.23 7.67 11.14
N LYS A 191 -8.43 6.75 10.60
CA LYS A 191 -8.83 5.39 10.21
C LYS A 191 -8.35 4.31 11.19
N GLY A 192 -7.75 4.71 12.32
CA GLY A 192 -7.32 3.82 13.39
C GLY A 192 -5.89 3.27 13.27
N TYR A 193 -5.05 3.86 12.41
CA TYR A 193 -3.68 3.39 12.17
C TYR A 193 -2.65 4.36 12.77
N SER A 194 -1.55 3.79 13.26
CA SER A 194 -0.35 4.54 13.62
C SER A 194 0.66 4.41 12.49
N VAL A 195 1.12 5.54 11.96
CA VAL A 195 2.14 5.58 10.90
C VAL A 195 3.52 5.77 11.53
N THR A 196 4.47 4.93 11.14
CA THR A 196 5.89 5.09 11.54
C THR A 196 6.84 5.26 10.35
N SER A 197 6.35 5.03 9.13
CA SER A 197 7.14 5.25 7.92
C SER A 197 7.38 6.74 7.65
N GLN A 198 8.47 7.03 6.95
CA GLN A 198 8.82 8.40 6.55
C GLN A 198 8.21 8.79 5.20
N PHE A 199 7.79 7.80 4.41
CA PHE A 199 7.24 7.96 3.08
C PHE A 199 5.99 7.10 2.91
N ALA A 200 5.16 7.51 1.97
CA ALA A 200 3.93 6.82 1.59
C ALA A 200 3.87 6.68 0.08
N LEU A 201 3.25 5.59 -0.38
CA LEU A 201 2.86 5.39 -1.76
C LEU A 201 1.45 5.96 -1.97
N VAL A 202 1.24 6.57 -3.14
CA VAL A 202 -0.08 6.97 -3.61
C VAL A 202 -0.32 6.27 -4.93
N ASP A 203 -1.19 5.29 -4.90
CA ASP A 203 -1.39 4.31 -5.96
C ASP A 203 -2.75 4.53 -6.62
N ARG A 204 -2.76 4.68 -7.94
CA ARG A 204 -4.00 4.80 -8.72
C ARG A 204 -4.28 3.52 -9.48
N TYR A 205 -5.38 2.87 -9.18
CA TYR A 205 -5.88 1.67 -9.85
C TYR A 205 -6.97 2.03 -10.86
N LYS A 206 -6.96 1.35 -12.02
CA LYS A 206 -7.89 1.63 -13.13
C LYS A 206 -9.17 0.82 -12.99
N ALA A 207 -10.30 1.47 -13.24
CA ALA A 207 -11.59 0.81 -13.40
C ALA A 207 -11.97 0.60 -14.89
N PRO A 208 -12.91 -0.29 -15.21
CA PRO A 208 -13.59 -1.20 -14.28
C PRO A 208 -12.66 -2.33 -13.82
N CYS A 209 -12.77 -2.69 -12.54
CA CYS A 209 -12.02 -3.80 -11.97
C CYS A 209 -12.90 -4.61 -11.00
N ALA A 210 -12.73 -5.93 -10.98
CA ALA A 210 -13.50 -6.80 -10.11
C ALA A 210 -12.63 -7.93 -9.57
N VAL A 211 -12.55 -8.03 -8.24
CA VAL A 211 -11.95 -9.16 -7.54
C VAL A 211 -13.03 -10.16 -7.24
N VAL A 212 -12.82 -11.42 -7.63
CA VAL A 212 -13.88 -12.44 -7.64
C VAL A 212 -13.47 -13.74 -7.00
N THR A 213 -14.46 -14.49 -6.53
CA THR A 213 -14.36 -15.92 -6.23
C THR A 213 -15.28 -16.69 -7.17
N ALA A 214 -15.27 -18.02 -7.09
CA ALA A 214 -16.27 -18.85 -7.75
C ALA A 214 -17.73 -18.54 -7.29
N ALA A 215 -17.90 -17.96 -6.10
CA ALA A 215 -19.21 -17.58 -5.56
C ALA A 215 -19.71 -16.22 -6.06
N GLY A 216 -18.86 -15.43 -6.73
CA GLY A 216 -19.19 -14.10 -7.22
C GLY A 216 -18.17 -13.02 -6.83
N PRO A 217 -18.48 -11.75 -7.10
CA PRO A 217 -17.58 -10.64 -6.80
C PRO A 217 -17.44 -10.41 -5.30
N LEU A 218 -16.21 -10.21 -4.85
CA LEU A 218 -15.88 -9.74 -3.50
C LEU A 218 -15.77 -8.20 -3.46
N PHE A 219 -15.22 -7.63 -4.53
CA PHE A 219 -15.03 -6.19 -4.69
C PHE A 219 -15.19 -5.81 -6.15
N THR A 220 -15.80 -4.65 -6.40
CA THR A 220 -15.93 -4.08 -7.74
C THR A 220 -15.68 -2.57 -7.70
N ALA A 221 -14.75 -2.10 -8.53
CA ALA A 221 -14.52 -0.69 -8.77
C ALA A 221 -15.13 -0.29 -10.11
N ALA A 222 -16.11 0.61 -10.08
CA ALA A 222 -16.72 1.20 -11.29
C ALA A 222 -15.99 2.47 -11.77
N SER A 223 -15.16 3.06 -10.92
CA SER A 223 -14.32 4.23 -11.18
C SER A 223 -12.93 4.00 -10.62
N ASP A 224 -11.94 4.72 -11.17
CA ASP A 224 -10.55 4.66 -10.69
C ASP A 224 -10.51 4.86 -9.17
N VAL A 225 -9.68 4.06 -8.51
CA VAL A 225 -9.44 4.11 -7.07
C VAL A 225 -8.06 4.69 -6.85
N VAL A 226 -7.94 5.56 -5.86
CA VAL A 226 -6.63 6.05 -5.40
C VAL A 226 -6.47 5.59 -3.96
N ILE A 227 -5.36 4.95 -3.65
CA ILE A 227 -5.02 4.46 -2.32
C ILE A 227 -3.79 5.21 -1.85
N ILE A 228 -3.74 5.57 -0.57
CA ILE A 228 -2.49 5.94 0.10
C ILE A 228 -2.06 4.80 1.00
N GLU A 229 -0.80 4.40 0.88
CA GLU A 229 -0.20 3.32 1.66
C GLU A 229 1.03 3.82 2.40
N THR A 230 1.10 3.52 3.70
CA THR A 230 2.29 3.81 4.50
C THR A 230 3.00 2.51 4.80
N GLY A 231 4.32 2.51 4.70
CA GLY A 231 5.11 1.29 4.81
C GLY A 231 6.58 1.56 4.59
N ALA A 232 7.36 0.48 4.63
CA ALA A 232 8.79 0.54 4.37
C ALA A 232 9.22 -0.74 3.67
N ILE A 233 10.34 -0.65 2.93
CA ILE A 233 10.97 -1.84 2.39
C ILE A 233 11.47 -2.70 3.57
N GLN A 234 11.08 -3.97 3.57
CA GLN A 234 11.67 -4.99 4.43
C GLN A 234 12.32 -6.05 3.55
N HIS A 235 13.53 -6.44 3.94
CA HIS A 235 14.26 -7.51 3.28
C HIS A 235 13.86 -8.85 3.86
N ASP A 236 13.54 -9.79 2.99
CA ASP A 236 13.36 -11.20 3.31
C ASP A 236 14.30 -12.04 2.43
N ASP A 237 15.02 -12.98 3.03
CA ASP A 237 16.06 -13.77 2.34
C ASP A 237 15.51 -14.68 1.22
N VAL A 238 14.20 -14.96 1.23
CA VAL A 238 13.52 -15.79 0.23
C VAL A 238 12.71 -14.92 -0.72
N LEU A 239 11.85 -14.06 -0.18
CA LEU A 239 10.88 -13.26 -0.92
C LEU A 239 11.54 -12.03 -1.58
N GLY A 240 12.68 -11.57 -1.05
CA GLY A 240 13.35 -10.35 -1.49
C GLY A 240 12.89 -9.11 -0.72
N ASP A 241 13.22 -7.96 -1.29
CA ASP A 241 12.72 -6.67 -0.81
C ASP A 241 11.23 -6.54 -1.11
N LEU A 242 10.41 -6.39 -0.06
CA LEU A 242 8.96 -6.22 -0.10
C LEU A 242 8.57 -4.88 0.51
N PHE A 243 7.55 -4.22 -0.04
CA PHE A 243 6.96 -3.07 0.65
C PHE A 243 6.04 -3.59 1.75
N PHE A 244 6.52 -3.55 2.99
CA PHE A 244 5.73 -4.00 4.13
C PHE A 244 4.76 -2.89 4.56
N ALA A 245 3.55 -2.95 4.03
CA ALA A 245 2.50 -1.98 4.31
C ALA A 245 2.07 -2.04 5.80
N GLN A 246 2.08 -0.87 6.43
CA GLN A 246 1.58 -0.59 7.79
C GLN A 246 0.12 -0.10 7.77
N SER A 247 -0.25 0.62 6.72
CA SER A 247 -1.61 1.07 6.42
C SER A 247 -1.82 1.15 4.91
N GLY A 248 -3.07 1.08 4.47
CA GLY A 248 -3.47 1.29 3.08
C GLY A 248 -4.93 1.67 3.00
N ARG A 249 -5.26 2.85 2.43
CA ARG A 249 -6.62 3.41 2.49
C ARG A 249 -7.00 4.18 1.24
N ASP A 250 -8.24 3.96 0.80
CA ASP A 250 -8.86 4.73 -0.27
C ASP A 250 -8.85 6.24 0.05
N CYS A 251 -8.31 7.02 -0.86
CA CYS A 251 -8.48 8.45 -0.90
C CYS A 251 -9.95 8.77 -1.22
N GLU A 252 -10.69 9.26 -0.23
CA GLU A 252 -12.04 9.77 -0.44
C GLU A 252 -12.03 11.07 -1.27
N SER A 253 -13.14 11.35 -1.96
CA SER A 253 -13.33 12.64 -2.64
C SER A 253 -13.19 13.79 -1.65
N GLY A 254 -12.25 14.70 -1.93
CA GLY A 254 -11.94 15.82 -1.01
C GLY A 254 -10.93 15.48 0.07
N SER A 255 -10.16 14.40 -0.07
CA SER A 255 -9.02 14.11 0.81
C SER A 255 -8.13 15.34 0.99
N ALA A 256 -7.75 15.61 2.24
CA ALA A 256 -6.84 16.70 2.59
C ALA A 256 -5.41 16.45 2.07
N ILE A 257 -5.10 15.22 1.67
CA ILE A 257 -3.82 14.85 1.06
C ILE A 257 -3.88 15.25 -0.42
N SER A 258 -3.19 16.33 -0.78
CA SER A 258 -3.19 16.88 -2.15
C SER A 258 -2.75 15.86 -3.22
N ALA A 259 -1.85 14.94 -2.86
CA ALA A 259 -1.38 13.89 -3.75
C ALA A 259 -2.53 12.96 -4.19
N CYS A 260 -3.54 12.71 -3.36
CA CYS A 260 -4.72 11.91 -3.73
C CYS A 260 -5.47 12.46 -4.97
N GLY A 261 -5.36 13.76 -5.25
CA GLY A 261 -5.95 14.41 -6.42
C GLY A 261 -4.97 14.68 -7.57
N SER A 262 -3.67 14.40 -7.38
CA SER A 262 -2.60 14.86 -8.28
C SER A 262 -1.93 13.74 -9.07
N VAL A 263 -2.13 12.47 -8.68
CA VAL A 263 -1.63 11.29 -9.41
C VAL A 263 -2.58 10.93 -10.54
#